data_AF-A0A381UID9-F1
#
_entry.id   AF-A0A381UID9-F1
#
_cell.length_a   1.000
_cell.length_b   1.000
_cell.length_c   1.000
_cell.angle_alpha   90.00
_cell.angle_beta   90.00
_cell.angle_gamma   90.00
#
_symmetry.space_group_name_H-M   'P 1'
#
loop_
_entity.id
_entity.type
_entity.pdbx_description
1 polymer ?
#
loop_
_entity_poly.entity_id
_entity_poly.type
_entity_poly.pdbx_seq_one_letter_code
_entity_poly.pdbx_strand_id
1 'polypeptide(L)'
;MGRFALAADHHRYVRCIPFTLCDNCGYQTKVFDSGGFMARIDGVDPAHAPQMIKSLFENQQEQFGDILNSTRVIGLRPTIVDGSNALAAGIEASGLIEPSLRFLVCTKTASINGCPF
;
A
#
# COMPACT_ATOMS: atom_id res chain seq x y z
N MET A 1 34.75 43.76 3.44
CA MET A 1 34.54 43.10 2.12
C MET A 1 33.69 41.86 2.38
N GLY A 2 32.38 41.79 2.18
CA GLY A 2 31.47 42.51 1.30
C GLY A 2 31.17 41.64 0.07
N ARG A 3 30.07 40.86 0.09
CA ARG A 3 28.96 40.91 -0.89
C ARG A 3 27.98 39.73 -0.71
N PHE A 4 26.70 40.11 -0.62
CA PHE A 4 25.50 39.34 -0.90
C PHE A 4 25.46 38.88 -2.38
N ALA A 5 24.77 37.77 -2.65
CA ALA A 5 23.96 37.53 -3.85
C ALA A 5 23.19 36.21 -3.62
N LEU A 6 21.87 36.21 -3.40
CA LEU A 6 20.73 36.54 -4.27
C LEU A 6 20.00 35.26 -4.66
N ALA A 7 18.70 35.27 -4.39
CA ALA A 7 17.71 34.24 -4.69
C ALA A 7 17.44 34.06 -6.19
N ALA A 8 16.89 32.90 -6.57
CA ALA A 8 15.93 32.65 -7.66
C ALA A 8 15.87 31.12 -7.84
N ASP A 9 14.87 30.41 -7.36
CA ASP A 9 13.46 30.38 -7.76
C ASP A 9 13.18 29.79 -9.16
N HIS A 10 12.24 28.85 -9.14
CA HIS A 10 11.37 28.36 -10.19
C HIS A 10 11.92 27.78 -11.53
N HIS A 11 11.55 26.49 -11.71
CA HIS A 11 11.05 25.83 -12.92
C HIS A 11 11.84 24.63 -13.48
N ARG A 12 11.20 23.47 -13.29
CA ARG A 12 11.00 22.36 -14.23
C ARG A 12 12.14 22.09 -15.22
N TYR A 13 12.81 20.96 -15.00
CA TYR A 13 13.12 20.06 -16.10
C TYR A 13 12.93 18.61 -15.64
N VAL A 14 11.78 18.02 -15.97
CA VAL A 14 11.63 16.56 -15.93
C VAL A 14 12.37 16.03 -17.15
N ARG A 15 13.61 15.61 -16.95
CA ARG A 15 14.39 14.95 -18.00
C ARG A 15 14.35 13.44 -17.73
N CYS A 16 13.39 12.77 -18.33
CA CYS A 16 13.44 11.32 -18.48
C CYS A 16 14.64 10.98 -19.39
N ILE A 17 15.72 10.42 -18.83
CA ILE A 17 16.72 9.66 -19.61
C ILE A 17 17.30 8.53 -18.74
N PRO A 18 17.89 7.51 -19.38
CA PRO A 18 17.55 6.11 -19.15
C PRO A 18 18.40 5.52 -18.03
N PHE A 19 17.90 4.41 -17.53
CA PHE A 19 18.59 3.38 -16.76
C PHE A 19 20.12 3.36 -16.98
N THR A 20 20.90 4.10 -16.19
CA THR A 20 22.28 3.84 -15.72
C THR A 20 22.94 5.12 -15.20
N LEU A 21 23.61 4.99 -14.04
CA LEU A 21 24.38 6.00 -13.29
C LEU A 21 23.59 7.08 -12.54
N CYS A 22 23.18 6.74 -11.32
CA CYS A 22 23.20 7.70 -10.22
C CYS A 22 23.62 6.97 -8.93
N ASP A 23 24.89 6.56 -8.88
CA ASP A 23 25.52 6.14 -7.62
C ASP A 23 25.61 7.37 -6.71
N ASN A 24 24.95 7.34 -5.55
CA ASN A 24 24.84 8.41 -4.54
C ASN A 24 23.74 9.48 -4.69
N CYS A 25 22.60 9.17 -5.29
CA CYS A 25 21.36 9.84 -4.86
C CYS A 25 20.80 9.07 -3.67
N GLY A 26 20.81 9.67 -2.48
CA GLY A 26 20.38 9.07 -1.21
C GLY A 26 18.89 8.78 -1.09
N TYR A 27 18.26 8.22 -2.12
CA TYR A 27 16.99 7.51 -1.97
C TYR A 27 17.32 6.09 -1.54
N GLN A 28 17.39 5.88 -0.22
CA GLN A 28 17.42 4.55 0.34
C GLN A 28 16.07 3.89 0.04
N THR A 29 15.95 3.21 -1.11
CA THR A 29 14.97 2.12 -1.22
C THR A 29 15.40 1.07 -0.21
N LYS A 30 14.78 1.05 0.96
CA LYS A 30 14.85 -0.12 1.83
C LYS A 30 14.06 -1.21 1.14
N VAL A 31 14.74 -1.95 0.27
CA VAL A 31 14.23 -3.21 -0.29
C VAL A 31 14.24 -4.19 0.88
N PHE A 32 13.07 -4.40 1.48
CA PHE A 32 12.86 -5.48 2.45
C PHE A 32 12.60 -6.77 1.67
N ASP A 33 13.66 -7.52 1.36
CA ASP A 33 13.56 -8.91 0.89
C ASP A 33 13.62 -9.83 2.10
N SER A 34 12.72 -10.81 2.26
CA SER A 34 12.78 -12.05 1.48
C SER A 34 11.43 -12.78 1.52
N GLY A 35 10.63 -12.65 0.46
CA GLY A 35 9.25 -13.17 0.34
C GLY A 35 8.29 -12.17 -0.30
N GLY A 36 8.80 -11.41 -1.29
CA GLY A 36 8.56 -9.99 -1.45
C GLY A 36 7.11 -9.50 -1.56
N PHE A 37 6.87 -8.38 -0.89
CA PHE A 37 5.76 -7.46 -1.15
C PHE A 37 5.75 -7.10 -2.66
N MET A 38 4.89 -7.76 -3.45
CA MET A 38 4.88 -7.68 -4.93
C MET A 38 4.00 -6.55 -5.48
N ALA A 39 3.70 -5.53 -4.69
CA ALA A 39 2.93 -4.39 -5.15
C ALA A 39 3.82 -3.39 -5.89
N ARG A 40 3.26 -2.78 -6.94
CA ARG A 40 3.94 -1.72 -7.73
C ARG A 40 4.18 -0.42 -6.94
N ILE A 41 3.48 -0.25 -5.83
CA ILE A 41 3.51 0.94 -4.99
C ILE A 41 4.05 0.50 -3.64
N ASP A 42 5.07 1.20 -3.13
CA ASP A 42 5.59 1.00 -1.79
C ASP A 42 4.46 1.20 -0.76
N GLY A 43 4.06 0.11 -0.10
CA GLY A 43 3.03 0.14 0.91
C GLY A 43 3.54 0.76 2.21
N VAL A 44 2.62 0.99 3.15
CA VAL A 44 2.96 1.42 4.51
C VAL A 44 3.97 0.45 5.13
N ASP A 45 5.04 1.00 5.70
CA ASP A 45 5.98 0.26 6.54
C ASP A 45 5.28 -0.10 7.87
N PRO A 46 5.13 -1.39 8.21
CA PRO A 46 4.50 -1.83 9.46
C PRO A 46 5.11 -1.18 10.71
N ALA A 47 6.43 -0.92 10.74
CA ALA A 47 7.08 -0.32 11.90
C ALA A 47 6.62 1.12 12.14
N HIS A 48 6.36 1.86 11.07
CA HIS A 48 6.06 3.30 11.09
C HIS A 48 4.60 3.62 10.72
N ALA A 49 3.73 2.60 10.66
CA ALA A 49 2.33 2.77 10.30
C ALA A 49 1.55 3.61 11.34
N PRO A 50 0.54 4.38 10.92
CA PRO A 50 -0.43 4.99 11.85
C PRO A 50 -1.09 3.92 12.73
N GLN A 51 -1.46 4.27 13.96
CA GLN A 51 -2.00 3.31 14.94
C GLN A 51 -3.21 2.51 14.40
N MET A 52 -4.13 3.17 13.69
CA MET A 52 -5.27 2.52 13.04
C MET A 52 -4.84 1.41 12.07
N ILE A 53 -3.78 1.65 11.28
CA ILE A 53 -3.27 0.70 10.29
C ILE A 53 -2.51 -0.44 10.99
N LYS A 54 -1.80 -0.15 12.09
CA LYS A 54 -1.13 -1.18 12.90
C LYS A 54 -2.11 -2.22 13.42
N SER A 55 -3.25 -1.79 13.95
CA SER A 55 -4.28 -2.72 14.43
C SER A 55 -4.85 -3.60 13.31
N LEU A 56 -4.91 -3.10 12.06
CA LEU A 56 -5.29 -3.94 10.92
C LEU A 56 -4.22 -4.96 10.56
N PHE A 57 -2.95 -4.57 10.63
CA PHE A 57 -1.83 -5.49 10.40
C PHE A 57 -1.79 -6.60 11.46
N GLU A 58 -2.00 -6.26 12.74
CA GLU A 58 -2.10 -7.23 13.83
C GLU A 58 -3.24 -8.23 13.58
N ASN A 59 -4.45 -7.74 13.25
CA ASN A 59 -5.58 -8.60 12.93
C ASN A 59 -5.31 -9.53 11.73
N GLN A 60 -4.57 -9.05 10.72
CA GLN A 60 -4.22 -9.87 9.55
C GLN A 60 -3.15 -10.92 9.88
N GLN A 61 -2.18 -10.54 10.71
CA GLN A 61 -1.18 -11.47 11.21
C GLN A 61 -1.85 -12.61 12.01
N GLU A 62 -2.86 -12.31 12.81
CA GLU A 62 -3.63 -13.31 13.57
C GLU A 62 -4.49 -14.21 12.65
N GLN A 63 -5.17 -13.62 11.67
CA GLN A 63 -6.11 -14.36 10.81
C GLN A 63 -5.41 -15.16 9.69
N PHE A 64 -4.35 -14.61 9.11
CA PHE A 64 -3.73 -15.13 7.89
C PHE A 64 -2.27 -15.54 8.09
N GLY A 65 -1.65 -15.20 9.23
CA GLY A 65 -0.23 -15.44 9.46
C GLY A 65 0.70 -14.49 8.71
N ASP A 66 0.17 -13.46 8.05
CA ASP A 66 0.96 -12.45 7.34
C ASP A 66 0.17 -11.15 7.14
N ILE A 67 0.88 -10.06 6.83
CA ILE A 67 0.31 -8.77 6.46
C ILE A 67 0.04 -8.75 4.96
N LEU A 68 -1.21 -8.54 4.57
CA LEU A 68 -1.61 -8.55 3.17
C LEU A 68 -1.02 -7.36 2.40
N ASN A 69 -0.51 -7.62 1.19
CA ASN A 69 0.03 -6.58 0.29
C ASN A 69 -1.00 -5.48 0.01
N SER A 70 -2.27 -5.86 -0.18
CA SER A 70 -3.37 -4.92 -0.41
C SER A 70 -3.49 -3.90 0.73
N THR A 71 -3.50 -4.37 1.98
CA THR A 71 -3.60 -3.52 3.19
C THR A 71 -2.44 -2.56 3.32
N ARG A 72 -1.22 -3.01 3.03
CA ARG A 72 -0.05 -2.12 3.04
C ARG A 72 -0.22 -1.00 2.01
N VAL A 73 -0.73 -1.29 0.81
CA VAL A 73 -0.96 -0.27 -0.22
C VAL A 73 -2.10 0.68 0.17
N ILE A 74 -3.29 0.16 0.50
CA ILE A 74 -4.44 1.01 0.82
C ILE A 74 -4.22 1.81 2.12
N GLY A 75 -3.41 1.28 3.04
CA GLY A 75 -3.01 1.94 4.28
C GLY A 75 -2.31 3.29 4.08
N LEU A 76 -1.77 3.57 2.88
CA LEU A 76 -1.23 4.89 2.54
C LEU A 76 -2.30 5.99 2.61
N ARG A 77 -3.58 5.61 2.54
CA ARG A 77 -4.75 6.49 2.62
C ARG A 77 -5.76 5.93 3.62
N PRO A 78 -5.63 6.27 4.92
CA PRO A 78 -6.51 5.73 5.97
C PRO A 78 -8.01 5.91 5.69
N THR A 79 -8.43 7.02 5.08
CA THR A 79 -9.83 7.24 4.72
C THR A 79 -10.36 6.26 3.66
N ILE A 80 -9.49 5.72 2.80
CA ILE A 80 -9.86 4.66 1.84
C ILE A 80 -10.00 3.33 2.58
N VAL A 81 -9.14 3.06 3.57
CA VAL A 81 -9.23 1.89 4.43
C VAL A 81 -10.57 1.88 5.18
N ASP A 82 -10.96 3.02 5.77
CA ASP A 82 -12.25 3.17 6.46
C ASP A 82 -13.42 2.84 5.53
N GLY A 83 -13.42 3.40 4.32
CA GLY A 83 -14.45 3.12 3.32
C GLY A 83 -14.48 1.66 2.88
N SER A 84 -13.33 1.03 2.67
CA SER A 84 -13.21 -0.38 2.30
C SER A 84 -13.73 -1.30 3.40
N ASN A 85 -13.39 -1.02 4.66
CA ASN A 85 -13.86 -1.79 5.81
C ASN A 85 -15.36 -1.59 6.03
N ALA A 86 -15.87 -0.36 5.87
CA ALA A 86 -17.30 -0.09 5.96
C ALA A 86 -18.11 -0.82 4.88
N LEU A 87 -17.58 -0.92 3.65
CA LEU A 87 -18.19 -1.71 2.58
C LEU A 87 -18.23 -3.20 2.94
N ALA A 88 -17.12 -3.76 3.43
CA ALA A 88 -17.06 -5.16 3.85
C ALA A 88 -18.06 -5.46 4.99
N ALA A 89 -18.13 -4.57 5.98
CA ALA A 89 -19.09 -4.66 7.09
C ALA A 89 -20.54 -4.53 6.61
N GLY A 90 -20.82 -3.70 5.62
CA GLY A 90 -22.16 -3.60 5.01
C GLY A 90 -22.58 -4.90 4.30
N ILE A 91 -21.64 -5.55 3.60
CA ILE A 91 -21.88 -6.86 2.99
C ILE A 91 -22.17 -7.91 4.06
N GLU A 92 -21.41 -7.91 5.17
CA GLU A 92 -21.66 -8.78 6.33
C GLU A 92 -23.04 -8.57 6.93
N ALA A 93 -23.37 -7.33 7.26
CA ALA A 93 -24.62 -6.97 7.90
C ALA A 93 -25.85 -7.26 7.03
N SER A 94 -25.69 -7.35 5.70
CA SER A 94 -26.80 -7.67 4.80
C SER A 94 -27.41 -9.05 5.07
N GLY A 95 -26.63 -10.01 5.56
CA GLY A 95 -27.07 -11.38 5.80
C GLY A 95 -27.54 -12.14 4.55
N LEU A 96 -27.35 -11.59 3.35
CA LEU A 96 -27.82 -12.18 2.09
C LEU A 96 -26.95 -13.34 1.61
N ILE A 97 -25.70 -13.40 2.08
CA ILE A 97 -24.74 -14.46 1.76
C ILE A 97 -24.35 -15.12 3.08
N GLU A 98 -24.50 -16.44 3.14
CA GLU A 98 -24.06 -17.20 4.31
C GLU A 98 -22.55 -17.02 4.52
N PRO A 99 -22.06 -16.78 5.76
CA PRO A 99 -20.67 -16.43 6.02
C PRO A 99 -19.63 -17.40 5.42
N SER A 100 -19.89 -18.72 5.47
CA SER A 100 -18.98 -19.74 4.94
C SER A 100 -18.88 -19.70 3.40
N LEU A 101 -19.92 -19.23 2.70
CA LEU A 101 -19.93 -19.11 1.24
C LEU A 101 -19.25 -17.84 0.71
N ARG A 102 -19.07 -16.82 1.53
CA ARG A 102 -18.54 -15.53 1.07
C ARG A 102 -17.17 -15.64 0.43
N PHE A 103 -16.27 -16.43 1.02
CA PHE A 103 -14.94 -16.66 0.44
C PHE A 103 -15.03 -17.32 -0.93
N LEU A 104 -15.96 -18.25 -1.16
CA LEU A 104 -16.17 -18.87 -2.47
C LEU A 104 -16.64 -17.85 -3.52
N VAL A 105 -17.53 -16.93 -3.15
CA VAL A 105 -17.98 -15.84 -4.03
C VAL A 105 -16.81 -14.93 -4.40
N CYS A 106 -16.00 -14.52 -3.42
CA CYS A 106 -14.82 -13.70 -3.65
C CYS A 106 -13.81 -14.41 -4.55
N THR A 107 -13.47 -15.67 -4.27
CA THR A 107 -12.54 -16.48 -5.08
C THR A 107 -13.04 -16.68 -6.50
N LYS A 108 -14.35 -16.94 -6.69
CA LYS A 108 -14.92 -17.07 -8.03
C LYS A 108 -14.85 -15.75 -8.80
N THR A 109 -15.14 -14.64 -8.14
CA THR A 109 -15.05 -13.30 -8.73
C THR A 109 -13.61 -12.95 -9.10
N ALA A 110 -12.65 -13.23 -8.23
CA ALA A 110 -11.21 -13.07 -8.49
C ALA A 110 -10.77 -13.89 -9.70
N SER A 111 -11.20 -15.16 -9.77
CA SER A 111 -10.93 -16.05 -10.90
C SER A 111 -11.48 -15.53 -12.22
N ILE A 112 -12.72 -15.00 -12.24
CA ILE A 112 -13.31 -14.40 -13.44
C ILE A 112 -12.52 -13.17 -13.90
N ASN A 113 -12.04 -12.36 -12.95
CA ASN A 113 -11.29 -11.14 -13.23
C ASN A 113 -9.79 -11.38 -13.48
N GLY A 114 -9.31 -12.62 -13.37
CA GLY A 114 -7.88 -12.94 -13.48
C GLY A 114 -7.03 -12.28 -12.40
N CYS A 115 -7.58 -12.06 -11.19
CA CYS A 115 -6.83 -11.50 -10.07
C CYS A 115 -5.91 -12.60 -9.49
N PRO A 116 -4.57 -12.40 -9.50
CA PRO A 116 -3.61 -13.40 -9.03
C PRO A 116 -3.34 -13.33 -7.52
N PHE A 117 -3.87 -12.30 -6.85
CA PHE A 117 -3.82 -12.10 -5.41
C PHE A 117 -5.14 -12.59 -4.80
#